data_AF-K3ZMH8-F1
#
_entry.id   AF-K3ZMH8-F1
#
_cell.length_a   1.000
_cell.length_b   1.000
_cell.length_c   1.000
_cell.angle_alpha   90.00
_cell.angle_beta   90.00
_cell.angle_gamma   90.00
#
_symmetry.space_group_name_H-M   'P 1'
#
loop_
_entity.id
_entity.type
_entity.pdbx_description
1 polymer ?
#
loop_
_entity_poly.entity_id
_entity_poly.type
_entity_poly.pdbx_seq_one_letter_code
_entity_poly.pdbx_strand_id
1 'polypeptide(L)'
;MEGLIKIGPCGGSGGDPRDDIVAAGVAPHCLQSIIIRCQGAVDAISFTYAGIYGAPCMAGPWGGSSRSTSHMFVAGEFVKEISGTYGPFGGHTIVRSLMFVTNVHK
;
A
#
# COMPACT_ATOMS: atom_id res chain seq x y z
N MET A 1 -14.65 4.81 13.61
CA MET A 1 -14.05 3.82 12.69
C MET A 1 -14.28 2.45 13.30
N GLU A 2 -15.53 1.98 13.29
CA GLU A 2 -15.84 0.62 13.77
C GLU A 2 -15.92 -0.29 12.55
N GLY A 3 -15.15 -1.38 12.55
CA GLY A 3 -15.22 -2.43 11.52
C GLY A 3 -13.98 -2.61 10.62
N LEU A 4 -12.98 -1.72 10.67
CA LEU A 4 -11.70 -1.93 9.97
C LEU A 4 -10.66 -2.54 10.91
N ILE A 5 -10.00 -3.61 10.46
CA ILE A 5 -8.95 -4.31 11.22
C ILE A 5 -7.59 -3.90 10.64
N LYS A 6 -6.65 -3.56 11.52
CA LYS A 6 -5.25 -3.29 11.14
C LYS A 6 -4.39 -4.52 11.42
N ILE A 7 -3.73 -5.04 10.39
CA ILE A 7 -2.89 -6.26 10.45
C ILE A 7 -1.46 -5.90 10.06
N GLY A 8 -0.47 -6.43 10.78
CA GLY A 8 0.94 -6.11 10.61
C GLY A 8 1.45 -5.08 11.62
N PRO A 9 2.56 -4.36 11.36
CA PRO A 9 3.37 -4.41 10.12
C PRO A 9 4.27 -5.65 10.02
N CYS A 10 4.68 -5.99 8.79
CA CYS A 10 5.72 -6.98 8.49
C CYS A 10 6.90 -6.27 7.81
N GLY A 11 8.07 -6.22 8.44
CA GLY A 11 9.21 -5.46 7.94
C GLY A 11 10.27 -5.20 9.02
N GLY A 12 11.13 -4.21 8.80
CA GLY A 12 12.06 -3.72 9.81
C GLY A 12 11.49 -2.59 10.66
N SER A 13 12.27 -2.13 11.63
CA SER A 13 11.92 -1.06 12.59
C SER A 13 12.45 0.33 12.21
N GLY A 14 13.04 0.48 11.03
CA GLY A 14 13.59 1.76 10.56
C GLY A 14 12.54 2.68 9.92
N GLY A 15 12.92 3.94 9.70
CA GLY A 15 12.06 4.96 9.11
C GLY A 15 11.02 5.53 10.08
N ASP A 16 10.12 6.35 9.56
CA ASP A 16 9.02 6.94 10.33
C ASP A 16 7.72 6.16 10.10
N PRO A 17 6.95 5.84 11.16
CA PRO A 17 5.61 5.28 11.01
C PRO A 17 4.69 6.19 10.18
N ARG A 18 3.89 5.60 9.30
CA ARG A 18 2.90 6.30 8.46
C ARG A 18 1.52 5.70 8.68
N ASP A 19 0.51 6.56 8.86
CA ASP A 19 -0.89 6.15 9.05
C ASP A 19 -1.87 7.24 8.60
N ASP A 20 -1.57 7.84 7.45
CA ASP A 20 -2.23 9.08 7.01
C ASP A 20 -3.69 8.85 6.62
N ILE A 21 -4.09 7.59 6.39
CA ILE A 21 -5.48 7.18 6.14
C ILE A 21 -6.36 7.50 7.35
N VAL A 22 -5.84 7.32 8.57
CA VAL A 22 -6.55 7.65 9.81
C VAL A 22 -6.63 9.17 9.99
N ALA A 23 -5.55 9.88 9.67
CA ALA A 23 -5.47 11.34 9.79
C ALA A 23 -6.44 12.07 8.85
N ALA A 24 -6.80 11.49 7.70
CA ALA A 24 -7.77 12.06 6.78
C ALA A 24 -9.20 12.13 7.34
N GLY A 25 -9.51 11.42 8.44
CA GLY A 25 -10.83 11.45 9.09
C GLY A 25 -11.96 10.78 8.28
N VAL A 26 -11.69 10.33 7.06
CA VAL A 26 -12.62 9.61 6.18
C VAL A 26 -12.21 8.15 6.10
N ALA A 27 -13.09 7.26 6.54
CA ALA A 27 -12.83 5.82 6.49
C ALA A 27 -12.64 5.36 5.02
N PRO A 28 -11.60 4.57 4.73
CA PRO A 28 -11.41 3.99 3.40
C PRO A 28 -12.52 2.98 3.09
N HIS A 29 -13.01 2.97 1.85
CA HIS A 29 -14.08 2.06 1.43
C HIS A 29 -13.70 1.22 0.21
N CYS A 30 -13.09 1.83 -0.82
CA CYS A 30 -12.71 1.11 -2.05
C CYS A 30 -11.33 1.55 -2.55
N LEU A 31 -10.41 0.60 -2.71
CA LEU A 31 -9.08 0.88 -3.27
C LEU A 31 -9.18 1.03 -4.79
N GLN A 32 -8.64 2.12 -5.34
CA GLN A 32 -8.79 2.47 -6.76
C GLN A 32 -7.50 2.30 -7.56
N SER A 33 -6.34 2.59 -6.95
CA SER A 33 -5.05 2.36 -7.59
C SER A 33 -3.97 2.12 -6.56
N ILE A 34 -2.95 1.34 -6.93
CA ILE A 34 -1.69 1.25 -6.17
C ILE A 34 -0.54 1.57 -7.13
N ILE A 35 0.39 2.38 -6.64
CA ILE A 35 1.66 2.66 -7.31
C ILE A 35 2.77 2.17 -6.39
N ILE A 36 3.58 1.24 -6.90
CA ILE A 36 4.73 0.70 -6.18
C ILE A 36 5.99 1.08 -6.96
N ARG A 37 6.95 1.66 -6.27
CA ARG A 37 8.28 1.90 -6.81
C ARG A 37 9.20 0.82 -6.32
N CYS A 38 9.83 0.12 -7.25
CA CYS A 38 10.73 -1.00 -6.94
C CYS A 38 11.93 -0.99 -7.87
N GLN A 39 13.11 -1.27 -7.29
CA GLN A 39 14.29 -1.69 -8.03
C GLN A 39 14.86 -2.95 -7.39
N GLY A 40 15.85 -2.78 -6.51
CA GLY A 40 16.41 -3.87 -5.72
C GLY A 40 15.53 -4.25 -4.53
N ALA A 41 14.64 -3.35 -4.08
CA ALA A 41 13.69 -3.51 -2.99
C ALA A 41 12.42 -2.69 -3.28
N VAL A 42 11.43 -2.73 -2.39
CA VAL A 42 10.30 -1.77 -2.45
C VAL A 42 10.81 -0.43 -1.94
N ASP A 43 10.88 0.55 -2.84
CA ASP A 43 11.38 1.89 -2.56
C ASP A 43 10.29 2.82 -2.05
N ALA A 44 9.07 2.71 -2.61
CA ALA A 44 7.94 3.51 -2.19
C ALA A 44 6.59 2.88 -2.54
N ILE A 45 5.56 3.26 -1.79
CA ILE A 45 4.17 2.95 -2.08
C ILE A 45 3.29 4.20 -1.96
N SER A 46 2.34 4.34 -2.89
CA SER A 46 1.23 5.28 -2.80
C SER A 46 -0.02 4.61 -3.36
N PHE A 47 -1.19 5.07 -2.95
CA PHE A 47 -2.44 4.57 -3.51
C PHE A 47 -3.53 5.64 -3.47
N THR A 48 -4.56 5.42 -4.28
CA THR A 48 -5.81 6.17 -4.22
C THR A 48 -6.94 5.26 -3.78
N TYR A 49 -7.85 5.80 -2.99
CA TYR A 49 -9.03 5.09 -2.52
C TYR A 49 -10.24 6.03 -2.50
N ALA A 50 -11.42 5.49 -2.72
CA ALA A 50 -12.65 6.18 -2.39
C ALA A 50 -12.93 6.02 -0.89
N GLY A 51 -13.21 7.12 -0.20
CA GLY A 51 -13.75 7.09 1.15
C GLY A 51 -15.19 6.57 1.18
N ILE A 52 -15.75 6.38 2.39
CA ILE A 52 -17.15 5.96 2.57
C ILE A 52 -18.20 6.85 1.87
N TYR A 53 -17.83 8.10 1.58
CA TYR A 53 -18.68 9.05 0.85
C TYR A 53 -18.40 9.10 -0.66
N GLY A 54 -17.57 8.19 -1.18
CA GLY A 54 -17.25 8.06 -2.61
C GLY A 54 -16.19 9.04 -3.13
N ALA A 55 -15.79 10.06 -2.35
CA ALA A 55 -14.75 11.00 -2.74
C ALA A 55 -13.37 10.31 -2.80
N PRO A 56 -12.57 10.52 -3.86
CA PRO A 56 -11.22 9.97 -3.96
C PRO A 56 -10.28 10.66 -2.97
N CYS A 57 -9.44 9.87 -2.34
CA CYS A 57 -8.40 10.28 -1.40
C CYS A 57 -7.08 9.66 -1.86
N MET A 58 -5.98 10.40 -1.67
CA MET A 58 -4.63 9.95 -2.02
C MET A 58 -3.82 9.75 -0.74
N ALA A 59 -3.06 8.65 -0.68
CA ALA A 59 -2.15 8.34 0.40
C ALA A 59 -0.73 8.11 -0.13
N GLY A 60 0.26 8.65 0.60
CA GLY A 60 1.66 8.63 0.20
C GLY A 60 2.02 9.67 -0.87
N PRO A 61 3.14 9.49 -1.60
CA PRO A 61 4.05 8.34 -1.50
C PRO A 61 4.83 8.31 -0.19
N TRP A 62 4.94 7.11 0.39
CA TRP A 62 5.84 6.84 1.50
C TRP A 62 7.05 6.08 0.98
N GLY A 63 8.25 6.59 1.27
CA GLY A 63 9.51 6.05 0.80
C GLY A 63 10.25 7.00 -0.15
N GLY A 64 11.17 6.44 -0.93
CA GLY A 64 12.11 7.21 -1.77
C GLY A 64 11.59 7.54 -3.18
N SER A 65 12.39 8.31 -3.91
CA SER A 65 12.20 8.63 -5.32
C SER A 65 12.93 7.60 -6.20
N SER A 66 12.20 6.71 -6.86
CA SER A 66 12.73 5.79 -7.88
C SER A 66 11.72 5.55 -9.01
N ARG A 67 12.02 4.65 -9.96
CA ARG A 67 11.11 4.33 -11.08
C ARG A 67 9.89 3.56 -10.57
N SER A 68 8.71 3.88 -11.10
CA SER A 68 7.42 3.37 -10.64
C SER A 68 6.80 2.33 -11.58
N THR A 69 6.16 1.32 -10.99
CA THR A 69 5.14 0.48 -11.64
C THR A 69 3.79 0.82 -11.02
N SER A 70 2.75 0.95 -11.83
CA SER A 70 1.39 1.30 -11.40
C SER A 70 0.39 0.24 -11.81
N HIS A 71 -0.55 -0.07 -10.92
CA HIS A 71 -1.74 -0.88 -11.22
C HIS A 71 -3.00 -0.08 -10.90
N MET A 72 -3.92 -0.05 -11.85
CA MET A 72 -5.24 0.57 -11.70
C MET A 72 -6.27 -0.55 -11.56
N PHE A 73 -7.13 -0.46 -10.55
CA PHE A 73 -8.18 -1.44 -10.32
C PHE A 73 -9.37 -1.14 -11.23
N VAL A 74 -9.97 -2.18 -11.82
CA VAL A 74 -11.21 -2.04 -12.59
C VAL A 74 -12.44 -2.01 -11.66
N ALA A 75 -13.60 -1.61 -12.18
CA ALA A 75 -14.82 -1.54 -11.38
C ALA A 75 -15.19 -2.91 -10.79
N GLY A 76 -15.39 -2.96 -9.47
CA GLY A 76 -15.68 -4.20 -8.74
C GLY A 76 -14.46 -5.08 -8.48
N GLU A 77 -13.26 -4.64 -8.87
CA GLU A 77 -12.01 -5.30 -8.50
C GLU A 77 -11.60 -4.91 -7.07
N PHE A 78 -11.21 -5.90 -6.27
CA PHE A 78 -10.72 -5.71 -4.91
C PHE A 78 -9.62 -6.71 -4.58
N VAL A 79 -8.73 -6.30 -3.68
CA VAL A 79 -7.63 -7.13 -3.18
C VAL A 79 -8.19 -8.19 -2.25
N LYS A 80 -7.84 -9.46 -2.50
CA LYS A 80 -8.14 -10.59 -1.62
C LYS A 80 -6.95 -11.00 -0.78
N GLU A 81 -5.74 -10.87 -1.34
CA GLU A 81 -4.52 -11.28 -0.67
C GLU A 81 -3.41 -10.27 -0.92
N ILE A 82 -2.63 -10.02 0.13
CA ILE A 82 -1.37 -9.30 0.07
C ILE A 82 -0.33 -10.22 0.65
N SER A 83 0.72 -10.47 -0.13
CA SER A 83 1.88 -11.24 0.33
C SER A 83 3.16 -10.55 -0.13
N GLY A 84 4.29 -11.02 0.36
CA GLY A 84 5.57 -10.39 0.06
C GLY A 84 6.70 -10.98 0.89
N THR A 85 7.86 -10.36 0.76
CA THR A 85 9.05 -10.71 1.55
C THR A 85 9.66 -9.44 2.15
N TYR A 86 10.28 -9.58 3.31
CA TYR A 86 11.12 -8.54 3.90
C TYR A 86 12.43 -9.17 4.38
N GLY A 87 13.50 -8.39 4.42
CA GLY A 87 14.83 -8.90 4.78
C GLY A 87 15.94 -7.87 4.61
N PRO A 88 17.20 -8.28 4.83
CA PRO A 88 18.35 -7.40 4.77
C PRO A 88 18.57 -6.76 3.39
N PHE A 89 18.83 -5.44 3.37
CA PHE A 89 19.28 -4.67 2.23
C PHE A 89 20.01 -3.41 2.70
N GLY A 90 21.23 -3.19 2.23
CA GLY A 90 22.00 -1.98 2.60
C GLY A 90 22.21 -1.80 4.11
N GLY A 91 22.26 -2.89 4.89
CA GLY A 91 22.39 -2.85 6.36
C GLY A 91 21.07 -2.67 7.13
N HIS A 92 19.94 -2.59 6.45
CA HIS A 92 18.62 -2.45 7.05
C HIS A 92 17.70 -3.63 6.71
N THR A 93 16.75 -3.97 7.57
CA THR A 93 15.66 -4.89 7.23
C THR A 93 14.54 -4.09 6.57
N ILE A 94 14.21 -4.39 5.32
CA ILE A 94 13.21 -3.65 4.54
C ILE A 94 12.29 -4.61 3.78
N VAL A 95 11.13 -4.11 3.32
CA VAL A 95 10.26 -4.85 2.40
C VAL A 95 10.97 -5.01 1.05
N ARG A 96 11.10 -6.25 0.60
CA ARG A 96 11.84 -6.65 -0.61
C ARG A 96 10.90 -6.84 -1.80
N SER A 97 9.72 -7.39 -1.56
CA SER A 97 8.70 -7.63 -2.58
C SER A 97 7.29 -7.52 -2.00
N LEU A 98 6.35 -7.15 -2.86
CA LEU A 98 4.93 -7.18 -2.59
C LEU A 98 4.20 -7.81 -3.78
N MET A 99 3.20 -8.61 -3.49
CA MET A 99 2.29 -9.23 -4.44
C MET A 99 0.87 -9.01 -3.98
N PHE A 100 0.01 -8.62 -4.92
CA PHE A 100 -1.40 -8.36 -4.70
C PHE A 100 -2.19 -9.31 -5.57
N VAL A 101 -3.08 -10.09 -4.94
CA VAL A 101 -4.02 -10.97 -5.63
C VAL A 101 -5.39 -10.32 -5.55
N THR A 102 -6.05 -10.16 -6.69
CA THR A 102 -7.39 -9.56 -6.76
C THR A 102 -8.44 -10.62 -7.06
N ASN A 103 -9.72 -10.26 -6.96
CA ASN A 103 -10.80 -11.12 -7.42
C ASN A 103 -10.79 -11.33 -8.95
N VAL A 104 -10.08 -10.49 -9.71
CA VAL A 104 -10.00 -10.55 -11.18
C VAL A 104 -8.68 -11.18 -11.65
N HIS A 105 -7.58 -10.92 -10.94
CA HIS A 105 -6.23 -11.34 -11.32
C HIS A 105 -5.55 -12.15 -10.21
N LYS A 106 -4.79 -13.18 -10.62
CA LYS A 106 -3.94 -13.97 -9.72
C LYS A 106 -2.59 -13.30 -9.51
#